data_AF-A0A350YM94-F1
#
_entry.id   AF-A0A350YM94-F1
#
_cell.length_a   1.000
_cell.length_b   1.000
_cell.length_c   1.000
_cell.angle_alpha   90.00
_cell.angle_beta   90.00
_cell.angle_gamma   90.00
#
_symmetry.space_group_name_H-M   'P 1'
#
loop_
_entity.id
_entity.type
_entity.pdbx_description
1 polymer ?
#
loop_
_entity_poly.entity_id
_entity_poly.type
_entity_poly.pdbx_seq_one_letter_code
_entity_poly.pdbx_strand_id
1 'polypeptide(L)'
;FTHKGENGREKNYNYYDRADLTAAVTDFIIWNIREQIAMGVRTDVCFCLGTGKNEKFLRALNDRYGFFGELVALEHPRFIVQYRSASGDEYVSKYLALLKKEKENTLPEIRR
;
A
#
# COMPACT_ATOMS: atom_id res chain seq x y z
N PHE A 1 -9.39 -12.98 3.56
CA PHE A 1 -10.72 -13.41 4.04
C PHE A 1 -11.50 -13.99 2.88
N THR A 2 -12.01 -15.21 2.99
CA THR A 2 -12.84 -15.85 1.96
C THR A 2 -14.29 -15.96 2.42
N HIS A 3 -15.24 -15.72 1.52
CA HIS A 3 -16.66 -15.99 1.74
C HIS A 3 -17.17 -16.92 0.65
N LYS A 4 -17.84 -18.01 1.03
CA LYS A 4 -18.54 -18.88 0.07
C LYS A 4 -19.87 -18.23 -0.31
N GLY A 5 -20.03 -17.88 -1.57
CA GLY A 5 -21.30 -17.43 -2.12
C GLY A 5 -22.32 -18.58 -2.24
N GLU A 6 -23.58 -18.24 -2.44
CA GLU A 6 -24.69 -19.22 -2.59
C GLU A 6 -24.47 -20.22 -3.73
N ASN A 7 -23.68 -19.84 -4.73
CA ASN A 7 -23.29 -20.68 -5.86
C ASN A 7 -22.05 -21.56 -5.60
N GLY A 8 -21.60 -21.66 -4.34
CA GLY A 8 -20.42 -22.43 -3.95
C GLY A 8 -19.08 -21.80 -4.33
N ARG A 9 -19.06 -20.62 -4.99
CA ARG A 9 -17.81 -19.93 -5.33
C ARG A 9 -17.26 -19.15 -4.14
N GLU A 10 -15.98 -19.33 -3.88
CA GLU A 10 -15.26 -18.54 -2.89
C GLU A 10 -14.87 -17.17 -3.44
N LYS A 11 -15.20 -16.12 -2.69
CA LYS A 11 -14.79 -14.76 -2.98
C LYS A 11 -13.74 -14.32 -1.98
N ASN A 12 -12.60 -13.86 -2.48
CA ASN A 12 -11.55 -13.22 -1.68
C ASN A 12 -11.93 -11.76 -1.41
N TYR A 13 -11.78 -11.34 -0.15
CA TYR A 13 -12.05 -9.97 0.30
C TYR A 13 -10.75 -9.29 0.70
N ASN A 14 -10.68 -8.01 0.34
CA ASN A 14 -9.77 -7.06 0.95
C ASN A 14 -10.31 -6.66 2.33
N TYR A 15 -9.41 -6.22 3.21
CA TYR A 15 -9.77 -5.80 4.56
C TYR A 15 -10.73 -4.58 4.59
N TYR A 16 -10.75 -3.76 3.52
CA TYR A 16 -11.61 -2.58 3.36
C TYR A 16 -12.90 -2.84 2.58
N ASP A 17 -13.21 -4.10 2.25
CA ASP A 17 -14.40 -4.41 1.44
C ASP A 17 -15.71 -4.32 2.26
N ARG A 18 -15.65 -4.56 3.58
CA ARG A 18 -16.78 -4.40 4.50
C ARG A 18 -16.35 -3.67 5.77
N ALA A 19 -17.20 -2.79 6.27
CA ALA A 19 -16.89 -1.97 7.45
C ALA A 19 -16.69 -2.79 8.73
N ASP A 20 -17.48 -3.85 8.92
CA ASP A 20 -17.35 -4.75 10.07
C ASP A 20 -16.03 -5.52 10.04
N LEU A 21 -15.63 -6.00 8.87
CA LEU A 21 -14.33 -6.63 8.66
C LEU A 21 -13.21 -5.64 8.94
N THR A 22 -13.27 -4.44 8.37
CA THR A 22 -12.26 -3.39 8.60
C THR A 22 -12.10 -3.12 10.10
N ALA A 23 -13.21 -2.90 10.81
CA ALA A 23 -13.19 -2.64 12.25
C ALA A 23 -12.55 -3.80 13.02
N ALA A 24 -12.94 -5.05 12.71
CA ALA A 24 -12.44 -6.24 13.39
C ALA A 24 -10.93 -6.45 13.22
N VAL A 25 -10.34 -6.01 12.10
CA VAL A 25 -8.92 -6.25 11.80
C VAL A 25 -8.03 -5.03 11.98
N THR A 26 -8.60 -3.85 12.26
CA THR A 26 -7.83 -2.59 12.31
C THR A 26 -6.74 -2.64 13.38
N ASP A 27 -7.04 -3.12 14.58
CA ASP A 27 -6.04 -3.21 15.66
C ASP A 27 -4.90 -4.16 15.29
N PHE A 28 -5.21 -5.27 14.61
CA PHE A 28 -4.20 -6.19 14.09
C PHE A 28 -3.34 -5.55 12.99
N ILE A 29 -3.94 -4.77 12.09
CA ILE A 29 -3.20 -4.02 11.05
C ILE A 29 -2.25 -3.01 11.70
N ILE A 30 -2.72 -2.27 12.70
CA ILE A 30 -1.90 -1.29 13.44
C ILE A 30 -0.72 -1.98 14.11
N TRP A 31 -0.96 -3.10 14.80
CA TRP A 31 0.11 -3.92 15.38
C TRP A 31 1.09 -4.37 14.30
N ASN A 32 0.61 -4.92 13.19
CA ASN A 32 1.46 -5.42 12.11
C ASN A 32 2.35 -4.32 11.49
N ILE A 33 1.80 -3.12 11.25
CA ILE A 33 2.59 -1.98 10.75
C ILE A 33 3.73 -1.66 11.72
N ARG A 34 3.46 -1.62 13.03
CA ARG A 34 4.48 -1.37 14.05
C ARG A 34 5.57 -2.43 14.05
N GLU A 35 5.21 -3.70 13.92
CA GLU A 35 6.20 -4.79 13.82
C GLU A 35 7.08 -4.64 12.58
N GLN A 36 6.51 -4.29 11.42
CA GLN A 36 7.32 -4.05 10.21
C GLN A 36 8.30 -2.89 10.40
N ILE A 37 7.87 -1.80 11.04
CA ILE A 37 8.76 -0.68 11.38
C ILE A 37 9.86 -1.15 12.34
N ALA A 38 9.52 -1.94 13.35
CA ALA A 38 10.48 -2.48 14.32
C ALA A 38 11.52 -3.42 13.67
N MET A 39 11.19 -4.04 12.54
CA MET A 39 12.15 -4.83 11.72
C MET A 39 13.15 -3.96 10.94
N GLY A 40 13.11 -2.63 11.09
CA GLY A 40 14.04 -1.71 10.44
C GLY A 40 13.55 -1.19 9.08
N VAL A 41 12.24 -1.26 8.81
CA VAL A 41 11.66 -0.62 7.62
C VAL A 41 11.81 0.90 7.73
N ARG A 42 12.36 1.50 6.68
CA ARG A 42 12.48 2.95 6.55
C ARG A 42 11.10 3.60 6.49
N THR A 43 10.91 4.66 7.26
CA THR A 43 9.60 5.33 7.41
C THR A 43 9.49 6.68 6.72
N ASP A 44 10.53 7.17 6.05
CA ASP A 44 10.49 8.47 5.37
C ASP A 44 9.38 8.54 4.31
N VAL A 45 9.26 7.48 3.49
CA VAL A 45 8.28 7.38 2.41
C VAL A 45 7.67 5.98 2.39
N CYS A 46 6.34 5.90 2.38
CA CYS A 46 5.59 4.66 2.20
C CYS A 46 4.84 4.67 0.87
N PHE A 47 5.09 3.65 0.04
CA PHE A 47 4.39 3.46 -1.22
C PHE A 47 3.13 2.61 -1.02
N CYS A 48 1.96 3.23 -1.15
CA CYS A 48 0.66 2.57 -1.04
C CYS A 48 0.20 2.04 -2.41
N LEU A 49 0.19 0.72 -2.59
CA LEU A 49 -0.35 0.10 -3.80
C LEU A 49 -1.88 0.07 -3.74
N GLY A 50 -2.52 1.05 -4.38
CA GLY A 50 -3.96 1.17 -4.53
C GLY A 50 -4.46 2.58 -4.21
N THR A 51 -4.81 3.34 -5.25
CA THR A 51 -5.32 4.72 -5.22
C THR A 51 -6.80 4.84 -4.81
N GLY A 52 -7.34 3.80 -4.18
CA GLY A 52 -8.76 3.68 -3.83
C GLY A 52 -8.97 3.64 -2.33
N LYS A 53 -9.69 2.62 -1.86
CA LYS A 53 -9.95 2.40 -0.43
C LYS A 53 -8.67 2.15 0.38
N ASN A 54 -7.65 1.54 -0.22
CA ASN A 54 -6.36 1.27 0.44
C ASN A 54 -5.67 2.58 0.84
N GLU A 55 -5.52 3.51 -0.11
CA GLU A 55 -4.95 4.83 0.15
C GLU A 55 -5.74 5.58 1.24
N LYS A 56 -7.07 5.64 1.13
CA LYS A 56 -7.90 6.34 2.13
C LYS A 56 -7.71 5.77 3.53
N PHE A 57 -7.65 4.45 3.66
CA PHE A 57 -7.43 3.78 4.94
C PHE A 57 -6.03 4.05 5.50
N LEU A 58 -4.98 3.89 4.70
CA LEU A 58 -3.61 4.12 5.14
C LEU A 58 -3.32 5.59 5.48
N ARG A 59 -3.88 6.53 4.70
CA ARG A 59 -3.78 7.96 5.03
C ARG A 59 -4.42 8.26 6.38
N ALA A 60 -5.66 7.81 6.62
CA ALA A 60 -6.33 8.01 7.90
C ALA A 60 -5.58 7.40 9.09
N LEU A 61 -4.95 6.24 8.91
CA LEU A 61 -4.08 5.66 9.95
C LEU A 61 -2.81 6.48 10.15
N ASN A 62 -2.18 6.95 9.07
CA ASN A 62 -0.95 7.72 9.15
C ASN A 62 -1.18 9.11 9.76
N ASP A 63 -2.30 9.75 9.45
CA ASP A 63 -2.70 11.02 10.08
C ASP A 63 -2.89 10.86 11.60
N ARG A 64 -3.33 9.67 12.04
CA ARG A 64 -3.55 9.37 13.45
C ARG A 64 -2.28 8.96 14.20
N TYR A 65 -1.40 8.20 13.57
CA TYR A 65 -0.28 7.54 14.24
C TYR A 65 1.10 8.02 13.79
N GLY A 66 1.20 8.75 12.69
CA GLY A 66 2.46 9.26 12.15
C GLY A 66 3.47 8.16 11.81
N PHE A 67 3.01 7.03 11.24
CA PHE A 67 3.89 5.90 10.93
C PHE A 67 4.96 6.22 9.88
N PHE A 68 4.60 7.06 8.90
CA PHE A 68 5.41 7.40 7.75
C PHE A 68 5.42 8.91 7.52
N GLY A 69 6.54 9.44 7.01
CA GLY A 69 6.67 10.86 6.67
C GLY A 69 5.79 11.25 5.48
N GLU A 70 5.96 10.55 4.36
CA GLU A 70 5.15 10.73 3.15
C GLU A 70 4.45 9.44 2.74
N LEU A 71 3.19 9.57 2.29
CA LEU A 71 2.43 8.48 1.67
C LEU A 71 2.20 8.76 0.18
N VAL A 72 2.82 7.94 -0.66
CA VAL A 72 2.73 8.01 -2.13
C VAL A 72 1.86 6.86 -2.63
N ALA A 73 0.70 7.18 -3.19
CA ALA A 73 -0.22 6.17 -3.72
C ALA A 73 0.09 5.83 -5.19
N LEU A 74 0.05 4.53 -5.51
CA LEU A 74 0.28 3.99 -6.85
C LEU A 74 -0.86 3.08 -7.27
N GLU A 75 -1.14 2.99 -8.56
CA GLU A 75 -2.21 2.15 -9.09
C GLU A 75 -1.89 0.68 -8.80
N HIS A 76 -2.74 -0.03 -8.08
CA HIS A 76 -2.47 -1.40 -7.66
C HIS A 76 -2.19 -2.33 -8.87
N PRO A 77 -1.17 -3.23 -8.84
CA PRO A 77 -0.84 -4.12 -9.95
C PRO A 77 -2.04 -4.92 -10.51
N ARG A 78 -2.90 -5.44 -9.61
CA ARG A 78 -4.18 -6.07 -9.99
C ARG A 78 -5.06 -5.17 -10.89
N PHE A 79 -5.17 -3.87 -10.58
CA PHE A 79 -5.93 -2.94 -11.41
C PHE A 79 -5.26 -2.75 -12.78
N ILE A 80 -3.94 -2.58 -12.81
CA ILE A 80 -3.18 -2.41 -14.05
C ILE A 80 -3.38 -3.62 -14.96
N VAL A 81 -3.16 -4.83 -14.45
CA VAL A 81 -3.28 -6.06 -15.24
C VAL A 81 -4.71 -6.28 -15.73
N GLN A 82 -5.72 -5.96 -14.92
CA GLN A 82 -7.12 -6.21 -15.28
C GLN A 82 -7.69 -5.19 -16.28
N TYR A 83 -7.31 -3.92 -16.18
CA TYR A 83 -7.99 -2.84 -16.90
C TYR A 83 -7.07 -2.01 -17.80
N ARG A 84 -5.75 -2.11 -17.61
CA ARG A 84 -4.74 -1.26 -18.27
C ARG A 84 -3.52 -2.08 -18.74
N SER A 85 -3.73 -3.35 -19.08
CA SER A 85 -2.65 -4.27 -19.46
C SER A 85 -1.82 -3.76 -20.65
N ALA A 86 -2.46 -3.12 -21.62
CA ALA A 86 -1.78 -2.50 -22.77
C ALA A 86 -0.81 -1.37 -22.39
N SER A 87 -1.01 -0.72 -21.25
CA SER A 87 -0.14 0.34 -20.71
C SER A 87 0.81 -0.17 -19.62
N GLY A 88 1.00 -1.49 -19.49
CA GLY A 88 1.78 -2.10 -18.40
C GLY A 88 3.20 -1.51 -18.25
N ASP A 89 3.91 -1.34 -19.36
CA ASP A 89 5.28 -0.80 -19.37
C ASP A 89 5.35 0.65 -18.89
N GLU A 90 4.31 1.44 -19.13
CA GLU A 90 4.21 2.82 -18.63
C GLU A 90 4.12 2.83 -17.11
N TYR A 91 3.32 1.93 -16.53
CA TYR A 91 3.22 1.79 -15.07
C TYR A 91 4.51 1.25 -14.46
N VAL A 92 5.17 0.28 -15.08
CA VAL A 92 6.49 -0.20 -14.62
C VAL A 92 7.50 0.94 -14.61
N SER A 93 7.54 1.73 -15.69
CA SER A 93 8.43 2.90 -15.79
C SER A 93 8.14 3.93 -14.69
N LYS A 94 6.87 4.23 -14.43
CA LYS A 94 6.43 5.10 -13.33
C LYS A 94 6.91 4.59 -11.97
N TYR A 95 6.73 3.30 -11.69
CA TYR A 95 7.15 2.68 -10.43
C TYR A 95 8.67 2.78 -10.25
N LEU A 96 9.43 2.41 -11.29
CA LEU A 96 10.89 2.46 -11.25
C LEU A 96 11.43 3.88 -11.07
N ALA A 97 10.82 4.88 -11.73
CA ALA A 97 11.22 6.27 -11.59
C ALA A 97 11.07 6.76 -10.14
N LEU A 98 9.95 6.45 -9.48
CA LEU A 98 9.71 6.84 -8.10
C LEU A 98 10.64 6.12 -7.12
N LEU A 99 10.85 4.81 -7.30
CA LEU A 99 11.76 4.05 -6.45
C LEU A 99 13.22 4.49 -6.62
N LYS A 100 13.64 4.87 -7.84
CA LYS A 100 14.98 5.42 -8.10
C LYS A 100 15.17 6.76 -7.41
N LYS A 101 14.22 7.68 -7.54
CA LYS A 101 14.24 8.98 -6.85
C LYS A 101 14.43 8.81 -5.35
N GLU A 102 13.67 7.90 -4.72
CA GLU A 102 13.79 7.65 -3.28
C GLU A 102 15.03 6.85 -2.86
N LYS A 103 15.74 6.23 -3.81
CA LYS A 103 17.06 5.67 -3.58
C LYS A 103 18.12 6.77 -3.60
N GLU A 104 18.05 7.65 -4.60
CA GLU A 104 18.98 8.78 -4.78
C GLU A 104 18.92 9.77 -3.62
N ASN A 105 17.72 10.08 -3.11
CA ASN A 105 17.52 10.90 -1.90
C ASN A 105 18.18 10.32 -0.63
N THR A 106 18.56 9.04 -0.65
CA THR A 106 19.15 8.34 0.51
C THR A 106 20.62 8.00 0.37
N LEU A 107 21.24 8.34 -0.76
CA LEU A 107 22.68 8.39 -0.84
C LEU A 107 23.14 9.67 -0.13
N PRO A 108 23.98 9.60 0.91
CA PRO A 108 24.51 10.81 1.51
C PRO A 108 25.19 11.62 0.41
N GLU A 109 24.88 12.92 0.33
CA GLU A 109 25.74 13.86 -0.36
C GLU A 109 27.15 13.59 0.18
N ILE A 110 28.03 13.00 -0.64
CA ILE A 110 29.46 13.04 -0.38
C ILE A 110 29.81 14.52 -0.55
N ARG A 111 29.60 15.30 0.52
CA ARG A 111 30.01 16.68 0.62
C ARG A 111 31.52 16.67 0.47
N ARG A 112 31.97 17.17 -0.67
CA ARG A 112 33.37 17.52 -0.94
C ARG A 112 33.86 18.52 0.09
#